data_AF-A0A6B0XW42-F1
#
_entry.id   AF-A0A6B0XW42-F1
#
_cell.length_a   1.000
_cell.length_b   1.000
_cell.length_c   1.000
_cell.angle_alpha   90.00
_cell.angle_beta   90.00
_cell.angle_gamma   90.00
#
_symmetry.space_group_name_H-M   'P 1'
#
loop_
_entity.id
_entity.type
_entity.pdbx_description
1 polymer ?
#
loop_
_entity_poly.entity_id
_entity_poly.type
_entity_poly.pdbx_seq_one_letter_code
_entity_poly.pdbx_strand_id
1 'polypeptide(L)'
;MPGKTVSSHFDVDLVSLLEDVAKTDGHAPSRLVSTGSRIFLSMSPPARRIAIAMEGDSTPAERDFLLRHISRAALVAYRTILEERNMPVHEADAHAGTNTDLLSEEEIEAEAVRLCAT
;
A
#
# COMPACT_ATOMS: atom_id res chain seq x y z
N MET A 1 20.57 -14.75 5.79
CA MET A 1 20.30 -14.64 7.24
C MET A 1 19.92 -16.01 7.75
N PRO A 2 20.41 -16.45 8.92
CA PRO A 2 19.95 -17.70 9.52
C PRO A 2 18.45 -17.58 9.85
N GLY A 3 17.64 -18.46 9.28
CA GLY A 3 16.21 -18.55 9.57
C GLY A 3 15.98 -19.32 10.87
N LYS A 4 14.88 -18.99 11.56
CA LYS A 4 14.35 -19.82 12.66
C LYS A 4 12.99 -20.35 12.23
N THR A 5 12.77 -21.65 12.42
CA THR A 5 11.47 -22.26 12.16
C THR A 5 10.54 -22.02 13.34
N VAL A 6 9.33 -21.54 13.04
CA VAL A 6 8.24 -21.42 14.01
C VAL A 6 7.12 -22.33 13.53
N SER A 7 6.63 -23.21 14.40
CA SER A 7 5.48 -24.06 14.10
C SER A 7 4.19 -23.29 14.37
N SER A 8 3.23 -23.37 13.45
CA SER A 8 1.89 -22.79 13.60
C SER A 8 0.85 -23.79 13.11
N HIS A 9 -0.31 -23.77 13.73
CA HIS A 9 -1.46 -24.54 13.28
C HIS A 9 -2.29 -23.70 12.31
N PHE A 10 -2.72 -24.32 11.21
CA PHE A 10 -3.62 -23.76 10.22
C PHE A 10 -4.69 -24.80 9.91
N ASP A 11 -5.93 -24.37 9.69
CA ASP A 11 -6.97 -25.26 9.20
C ASP A 11 -6.70 -25.69 7.76
N VAL A 12 -7.36 -26.76 7.33
CA VAL A 12 -7.13 -27.41 6.03
C VAL A 12 -7.50 -26.48 4.87
N ASP A 13 -8.53 -25.67 5.04
CA ASP A 13 -9.02 -24.77 3.99
C ASP A 13 -8.02 -23.64 3.75
N LEU A 14 -7.46 -23.08 4.82
CA LEU A 14 -6.43 -22.05 4.75
C LEU A 14 -5.10 -22.58 4.19
N VAL A 15 -4.72 -23.81 4.51
CA VAL A 15 -3.54 -24.46 3.91
C VAL A 15 -3.74 -24.64 2.41
N SER A 16 -4.90 -25.15 1.99
CA SER A 16 -5.22 -25.35 0.56
C SER A 16 -5.18 -24.03 -0.20
N LEU A 17 -5.79 -22.97 0.35
CA LEU A 17 -5.75 -21.63 -0.24
C LEU A 17 -4.32 -21.08 -0.34
N LEU A 18 -3.51 -21.26 0.70
CA LEU A 18 -2.11 -20.82 0.71
C LEU A 18 -1.29 -21.51 -0.39
N GLU A 19 -1.47 -22.81 -0.56
CA GLU A 19 -0.77 -23.59 -1.59
C GLU A 19 -1.18 -23.19 -3.01
N ASP A 20 -2.48 -22.95 -3.24
CA ASP A 20 -3.00 -22.52 -4.53
C ASP A 20 -2.50 -21.12 -4.93
N VAL A 21 -2.51 -20.17 -3.99
CA VAL A 21 -1.98 -18.81 -4.21
C VAL A 21 -0.48 -18.86 -4.43
N ALA A 22 0.26 -19.62 -3.62
CA ALA A 22 1.70 -19.79 -3.77
C ALA A 22 2.08 -20.34 -5.15
N LYS A 23 1.34 -21.34 -5.63
CA LYS A 23 1.52 -21.91 -6.96
C LYS A 23 1.21 -20.91 -8.06
N THR A 24 0.10 -20.18 -7.95
CA THR A 24 -0.35 -19.19 -8.94
C THR A 24 0.65 -18.04 -9.08
N ASP A 25 1.18 -17.55 -7.96
CA ASP A 25 2.10 -16.42 -7.93
C ASP A 25 3.58 -16.81 -8.11
N GLY A 26 3.87 -18.12 -8.29
CA GLY A 26 5.25 -18.61 -8.45
C GLY A 26 6.11 -18.37 -7.21
N HIS A 27 5.54 -18.52 -6.02
CA HIS A 27 6.19 -18.28 -4.74
C HIS A 27 6.12 -19.51 -3.83
N ALA A 28 7.07 -19.64 -2.90
CA ALA A 28 6.98 -20.67 -1.86
C ALA A 28 5.93 -20.27 -0.80
N PRO A 29 5.13 -21.20 -0.25
CA PRO A 29 4.18 -20.90 0.83
C PRO A 29 4.80 -20.18 2.02
N SER A 30 6.03 -20.57 2.39
CA SER A 30 6.80 -19.93 3.47
C SER A 30 7.11 -18.45 3.21
N ARG A 31 7.26 -18.05 1.94
CA ARG A 31 7.45 -16.64 1.55
C ARG A 31 6.18 -15.84 1.79
N LEU A 32 5.02 -16.38 1.44
CA LEU A 32 3.73 -15.71 1.67
C LEU A 32 3.46 -15.55 3.17
N VAL A 33 3.67 -16.61 3.96
CA VAL A 33 3.52 -16.56 5.43
C VAL A 33 4.49 -15.55 6.05
N SER A 34 5.75 -15.54 5.61
CA SER A 34 6.75 -14.59 6.11
C SER A 34 6.40 -13.14 5.76
N THR A 35 5.97 -12.88 4.51
CA THR A 35 5.53 -11.55 4.07
C THR A 35 4.29 -11.09 4.83
N GLY A 36 3.26 -11.93 4.91
CA GLY A 36 2.03 -11.62 5.65
C GLY A 36 2.30 -11.33 7.12
N SER A 37 3.13 -12.16 7.77
CA SER A 37 3.55 -11.94 9.16
C SER A 37 4.30 -10.61 9.34
N ARG A 38 5.22 -10.29 8.42
CA ARG A 38 5.97 -9.04 8.48
C ARG A 38 5.05 -7.83 8.30
N ILE A 39 4.12 -7.87 7.34
CA ILE A 39 3.13 -6.82 7.13
C ILE A 39 2.28 -6.63 8.39
N PHE A 40 1.70 -7.71 8.90
CA PHE A 40 0.84 -7.66 10.09
C PHE A 40 1.58 -7.09 11.31
N LEU A 41 2.80 -7.53 11.58
CA LEU A 41 3.59 -7.03 12.70
C LEU A 41 4.03 -5.57 12.53
N SER A 42 4.19 -5.09 11.29
CA SER A 42 4.48 -3.69 10.97
C SER A 42 3.28 -2.75 11.02
N MET A 43 2.05 -3.27 11.08
CA MET A 43 0.85 -2.45 11.24
C MET A 43 0.83 -1.73 12.60
N SER A 44 0.09 -0.63 12.70
CA SER A 44 -0.17 0.04 13.99
C SER A 44 -0.99 -0.87 14.94
N PRO A 45 -0.89 -0.71 16.27
CA PRO A 45 -1.67 -1.51 17.20
C PRO A 45 -3.19 -1.48 16.95
N PRO A 46 -3.83 -0.34 16.61
CA PRO A 46 -5.23 -0.33 16.22
C PRO A 46 -5.53 -1.16 14.96
N ALA A 47 -4.68 -1.08 13.93
CA ALA A 47 -4.87 -1.84 12.70
C ALA A 47 -4.75 -3.35 12.93
N ARG A 48 -3.81 -3.81 13.77
CA ARG A 48 -3.73 -5.22 14.16
C ARG A 48 -4.98 -5.72 14.87
N ARG A 49 -5.55 -4.90 15.78
CA ARG A 49 -6.81 -5.25 16.47
C ARG A 49 -7.96 -5.41 15.49
N ILE A 50 -8.07 -4.52 14.50
CA ILE A 50 -9.07 -4.62 13.44
C ILE A 50 -8.86 -5.89 12.62
N ALA A 51 -7.63 -6.17 12.19
CA ALA A 51 -7.33 -7.39 11.43
C ALA A 51 -7.67 -8.68 12.19
N ILE A 52 -7.48 -8.71 13.51
CA ILE A 52 -7.91 -9.85 14.35
C ILE A 52 -9.45 -9.92 14.43
N ALA A 53 -10.13 -8.79 14.65
CA ALA A 53 -11.60 -8.75 14.69
C ALA A 53 -12.24 -9.15 13.34
N MET A 54 -11.57 -8.86 12.21
CA MET A 54 -12.00 -9.29 10.87
C MET A 54 -11.99 -10.81 10.68
N GLU A 55 -11.09 -11.49 11.39
CA GLU A 55 -11.01 -12.95 11.35
C GLU A 55 -12.09 -13.58 12.25
N GLY A 56 -12.25 -13.08 13.47
CA GLY A 56 -13.16 -13.69 14.47
C GLY A 56 -14.63 -13.30 14.37
N ASP A 57 -14.94 -12.04 14.07
CA ASP A 57 -16.30 -11.48 14.28
C ASP A 57 -17.00 -11.03 12.99
N SER A 58 -16.28 -10.95 11.86
CA SER A 58 -16.84 -10.43 10.61
C SER A 58 -17.47 -11.52 9.74
N THR A 59 -18.60 -11.19 9.12
CA THR A 59 -19.21 -12.03 8.08
C THR A 59 -18.30 -12.11 6.83
N PRO A 60 -18.45 -13.15 5.98
CA PRO A 60 -17.68 -13.24 4.73
C PRO A 60 -17.83 -11.99 3.84
N ALA A 61 -19.02 -11.39 3.79
CA ALA A 61 -19.28 -10.20 2.98
C ALA A 61 -18.56 -8.95 3.51
N GLU A 62 -18.53 -8.75 4.83
CA GLU A 62 -17.79 -7.65 5.47
C GLU A 62 -16.29 -7.83 5.27
N ARG A 63 -15.80 -9.06 5.41
CA ARG A 63 -14.39 -9.40 5.16
C ARG A 63 -14.00 -9.07 3.72
N ASP A 64 -14.79 -9.50 2.73
CA ASP A 64 -14.56 -9.20 1.32
C ASP A 64 -14.56 -7.70 1.03
N PHE A 65 -15.52 -6.96 1.60
CA PHE A 65 -15.62 -5.51 1.44
C PHE A 65 -14.36 -4.79 1.98
N LEU A 66 -13.91 -5.18 3.17
CA LEU A 66 -12.72 -4.62 3.81
C LEU A 66 -11.45 -4.99 3.04
N LEU A 67 -11.30 -6.25 2.63
CA LEU A 67 -10.14 -6.71 1.85
C LEU A 67 -10.04 -5.96 0.53
N ARG A 68 -11.15 -5.74 -0.19
CA ARG A 68 -11.15 -4.93 -1.42
C ARG A 68 -10.64 -3.51 -1.18
N HIS A 69 -11.04 -2.87 -0.08
CA HIS A 69 -10.56 -1.55 0.28
C HIS A 69 -9.06 -1.54 0.59
N ILE A 70 -8.60 -2.51 1.38
CA ILE A 70 -7.18 -2.66 1.74
C ILE A 70 -6.34 -2.91 0.48
N SER A 71 -6.77 -3.82 -0.40
CA SER A 71 -6.07 -4.13 -1.65
C SER A 71 -5.97 -2.89 -2.56
N ARG A 72 -7.06 -2.13 -2.73
CA ARG A 72 -7.04 -0.91 -3.54
C ARG A 72 -6.10 0.13 -2.96
N ALA A 73 -6.15 0.37 -1.65
CA ALA A 73 -5.27 1.31 -0.98
C ALA A 73 -3.79 0.91 -1.12
N ALA A 74 -3.48 -0.38 -0.98
CA ALA A 74 -2.12 -0.90 -1.14
C ALA A 74 -1.58 -0.71 -2.57
N LEU A 75 -2.41 -0.95 -3.60
CA LEU A 75 -2.02 -0.72 -5.00
C LEU A 75 -1.75 0.75 -5.29
N VAL A 76 -2.60 1.65 -4.80
CA VAL A 76 -2.40 3.11 -4.96
C VAL A 76 -1.11 3.53 -4.26
N ALA A 77 -0.92 3.14 -3.00
CA ALA A 77 0.29 3.48 -2.26
C ALA A 77 1.57 2.95 -2.94
N TYR A 78 1.54 1.71 -3.45
CA TYR A 78 2.70 1.14 -4.15
C TYR A 78 3.00 1.88 -5.46
N ARG A 79 1.96 2.28 -6.20
CA ARG A 79 2.12 3.10 -7.39
C ARG A 79 2.80 4.43 -7.05
N THR A 80 2.36 5.14 -6.01
CA THR A 80 2.98 6.40 -5.58
C THR A 80 4.45 6.21 -5.22
N ILE A 81 4.80 5.13 -4.49
CA ILE A 81 6.21 4.81 -4.18
C ILE A 81 7.04 4.61 -5.46
N LEU A 82 6.48 3.94 -6.48
CA LEU A 82 7.18 3.75 -7.75
C LEU A 82 7.34 5.07 -8.52
N GLU A 83 6.32 5.90 -8.53
CA GLU A 83 6.37 7.24 -9.16
C GLU A 83 7.43 8.11 -8.49
N GLU A 84 7.46 8.18 -7.16
CA GLU A 84 8.48 8.93 -6.40
C GLU A 84 9.90 8.37 -6.62
N ARG A 85 10.07 7.05 -6.67
CA ARG A 85 11.38 6.42 -6.91
C ARG A 85 11.93 6.64 -8.31
N ASN A 86 11.03 6.71 -9.30
CA ASN A 86 11.40 6.91 -10.69
C ASN A 86 11.35 8.38 -11.11
N MET A 87 11.01 9.29 -10.20
CA MET A 87 11.05 10.72 -10.43
C MET A 87 12.53 11.12 -10.65
N PRO A 88 12.89 11.65 -11.83
CA PRO A 88 14.23 12.13 -12.05
C PRO A 88 14.55 13.23 -11.02
N VAL A 89 15.77 13.22 -10.47
CA VAL A 89 16.20 14.13 -9.39
C VAL A 89 15.94 15.61 -9.75
N HIS A 90 15.92 15.95 -11.04
CA HIS A 90 15.59 17.30 -11.53
C HIS A 90 14.10 17.70 -11.45
N GLU A 91 13.16 16.75 -11.39
CA GLU A 91 11.73 17.01 -11.21
C GLU A 91 11.30 16.95 -9.73
N ALA A 92 12.05 16.22 -8.90
CA ALA A 92 11.83 16.21 -7.45
C ALA A 92 12.00 17.63 -6.84
N ASP A 93 12.93 18.42 -7.38
CA ASP A 93 13.11 19.83 -7.02
C ASP A 93 12.01 20.75 -7.61
N ALA A 94 11.34 20.36 -8.70
CA ALA A 94 10.24 21.14 -9.28
C ALA A 94 8.94 21.01 -8.46
N HIS A 95 8.79 19.92 -7.69
CA HIS A 95 7.66 19.73 -6.77
C HIS A 95 8.01 20.06 -5.30
N ALA A 96 9.28 20.30 -4.99
CA ALA A 96 9.69 20.95 -3.75
C ALA A 96 9.42 22.46 -3.82
N GLY A 97 8.13 22.82 -3.81
CA GLY A 97 7.62 24.14 -3.46
C GLY A 97 8.51 25.33 -3.81
N THR A 98 8.72 25.61 -5.09
CA THR A 98 8.85 27.02 -5.47
C THR A 98 7.43 27.58 -5.57
N ASN A 99 6.84 27.86 -4.40
CA ASN A 99 6.11 29.11 -4.30
C ASN A 99 7.15 30.18 -4.62
N THR A 100 7.36 30.43 -5.91
CA THR A 100 7.80 31.75 -6.33
C THR A 100 6.67 32.61 -5.84
N ASP A 101 6.86 33.25 -4.68
CA ASP A 101 5.87 34.16 -4.15
C ASP A 101 5.66 35.18 -5.27
N LEU A 102 4.54 35.06 -5.99
CA LEU A 102 4.02 36.12 -6.82
C LEU A 102 3.55 37.13 -5.78
N LEU A 103 4.46 38.01 -5.38
CA LEU A 103 4.31 38.89 -4.22
C LEU A 103 3.36 40.06 -4.54
N SER A 104 2.91 40.17 -5.80
CA SER A 104 2.00 41.20 -6.28
C SER A 104 0.81 40.61 -7.05
N GLU A 105 -0.34 41.28 -6.97
CA GLU A 105 -1.55 40.90 -7.73
C GLU A 105 -1.30 40.88 -9.24
N GLU A 106 -0.44 41.77 -9.75
CA GLU A 106 -0.10 41.86 -11.18
C GLU A 106 0.64 40.61 -11.69
N GLU A 107 1.50 40.01 -10.86
CA GLU A 107 2.22 38.77 -11.20
C GLU A 107 1.30 37.55 -11.18
N ILE A 108 0.30 37.53 -10.28
CA ILE A 108 -0.72 36.49 -10.20
C ILE A 108 -1.64 36.54 -11.43
N GLU A 109 -2.05 37.75 -11.83
CA GLU A 109 -2.95 37.96 -12.97
C GLU A 109 -2.27 37.56 -14.31
N ALA A 110 -0.99 37.92 -14.50
CA ALA A 110 -0.24 37.55 -15.69
C ALA A 110 -0.10 36.02 -15.85
N GLU A 111 0.13 35.29 -14.76
CA GLU A 111 0.26 33.84 -14.78
C GLU A 111 -1.09 33.16 -15.01
N ALA A 112 -2.17 33.67 -14.42
CA ALA A 112 -3.52 33.18 -14.65
C ALA A 112 -3.95 33.34 -16.12
N VAL A 113 -3.64 34.49 -16.74
CA VAL A 113 -3.92 34.73 -18.17
C VAL A 113 -3.13 33.76 -19.06
N ARG A 114 -1.87 33.48 -18.74
CA ARG A 114 -1.05 32.51 -19.48
C ARG A 114 -1.63 31.09 -19.43
N LEU A 115 -2.13 30.67 -18.27
CA LEU A 115 -2.71 29.33 -18.08
C LEU A 115 -4.09 29.17 -18.72
N CYS A 116 -4.85 30.25 -18.86
CA CYS A 116 -6.20 30.23 -19.46
C CYS A 116 -6.23 30.57 -20.97
N ALA A 117 -5.08 30.80 -21.60
CA ALA A 117 -4.97 31.15 -23.02
C ALA A 117 -4.91 29.94 -23.99
N THR A 118 -5.11 28.72 -23.49
CA THR A 118 -5.40 27.51 -24.28
C THR A 118 -6.87 27.14 -24.19
#